data_AF-A0A523RTR4-F1
#
_entry.id   AF-A0A523RTR4-F1
#
_cell.length_a   1.000
_cell.length_b   1.000
_cell.length_c   1.000
_cell.angle_alpha   90.00
_cell.angle_beta   90.00
_cell.angle_gamma   90.00
#
_symmetry.space_group_name_H-M   'P 1'
#
loop_
_entity.id
_entity.type
_entity.pdbx_description
1 polymer ?
#
loop_
_entity_poly.entity_id
_entity_poly.type
_entity_poly.pdbx_seq_one_letter_code
_entity_poly.pdbx_strand_id
1 'polypeptide(L)'
;MKAIEAKIKHALSDKGIKCQSVYKMPDLDDTRVLLAFNSKDNRRLTIRKIKNALTNLNGGDFKIPREFQRLSSAFLHLEVTFGSRTEKPVTPGAM
;
A
#
# COMPACT_ATOMS: atom_id res chain seq x y z
N MET A 1 -7.54 1.28 12.33
CA MET A 1 -8.06 0.72 11.06
C MET A 1 -8.07 1.71 9.88
N LYS A 2 -8.62 2.93 9.97
CA LYS A 2 -8.63 3.90 8.82
C LYS A 2 -7.31 4.64 8.54
N ALA A 3 -6.39 4.68 9.51
CA ALA A 3 -5.18 5.49 9.41
C ALA A 3 -4.19 5.01 8.33
N ILE A 4 -4.02 3.70 8.17
CA ILE A 4 -3.10 3.12 7.15
C ILE A 4 -3.66 3.34 5.74
N GLU A 5 -4.95 3.13 5.54
CA GLU A 5 -5.59 3.33 4.23
C GLU A 5 -5.49 4.79 3.77
N ALA A 6 -5.83 5.73 4.65
CA ALA A 6 -5.75 7.15 4.38
C ALA A 6 -4.31 7.60 4.11
N LYS A 7 -3.35 7.08 4.90
CA LYS A 7 -1.92 7.32 4.69
C LYS A 7 -1.46 6.84 3.30
N ILE A 8 -1.78 5.60 2.93
CA ILE A 8 -1.40 5.04 1.63
C ILE A 8 -2.00 5.85 0.49
N LYS A 9 -3.29 6.18 0.56
CA LYS A 9 -3.96 7.02 -0.44
C LYS A 9 -3.28 8.38 -0.55
N HIS A 10 -2.92 8.99 0.58
CA HIS A 10 -2.26 10.30 0.61
C HIS A 10 -0.86 10.24 -0.04
N ALA A 11 -0.02 9.28 0.33
CA ALA A 11 1.33 9.15 -0.23
C ALA A 11 1.34 8.81 -1.73
N LEU A 12 0.37 8.02 -2.18
CA LEU A 12 0.19 7.74 -3.61
C LEU A 12 -0.29 9.01 -4.34
N SER A 13 -1.26 9.73 -3.76
CA SER A 13 -1.78 10.97 -4.35
C SER A 13 -0.72 12.08 -4.42
N ASP A 14 0.14 12.21 -3.41
CA ASP A 14 1.28 13.14 -3.41
C ASP A 14 2.23 12.90 -4.60
N LYS A 15 2.40 11.62 -4.98
CA LYS A 15 3.17 11.22 -6.17
C LYS A 15 2.37 11.26 -7.48
N GLY A 16 1.14 11.79 -7.46
CA GLY A 16 0.24 11.83 -8.61
C GLY A 16 -0.29 10.47 -9.04
N ILE A 17 -0.27 9.47 -8.15
CA ILE A 17 -0.76 8.11 -8.40
C ILE A 17 -2.17 8.01 -7.85
N LYS A 18 -3.15 7.81 -8.74
CA LYS A 18 -4.54 7.61 -8.33
C LYS A 18 -4.76 6.15 -7.93
N CYS A 19 -4.83 5.91 -6.63
CA CYS A 19 -5.26 4.62 -6.08
C CYS A 19 -6.79 4.55 -6.04
N GLN A 20 -7.38 3.57 -6.72
CA GLN A 20 -8.82 3.42 -6.79
C GLN A 20 -9.37 2.84 -5.47
N SER A 21 -8.69 1.82 -4.94
CA SER A 21 -9.12 1.14 -3.72
C SER A 21 -7.93 0.52 -3.03
N VAL A 22 -8.04 0.42 -1.71
CA VAL A 22 -7.03 -0.13 -0.82
C VAL A 22 -7.77 -1.13 0.07
N TYR A 23 -7.43 -2.40 -0.03
CA TYR A 23 -8.07 -3.48 0.71
C TYR A 23 -7.05 -4.10 1.66
N LYS A 24 -7.29 -4.05 2.97
CA LYS A 24 -6.46 -4.81 3.93
C LYS A 24 -6.92 -6.27 3.93
N MET A 25 -5.98 -7.20 3.74
CA MET A 25 -6.25 -8.61 3.92
C MET A 25 -6.17 -8.97 5.40
N PRO A 26 -7.09 -9.81 5.92
CA PRO A 26 -7.06 -10.27 7.29
C PRO A 26 -5.97 -11.35 7.45
N ASP A 27 -4.71 -10.93 7.61
CA ASP A 27 -3.61 -11.80 8.04
C ASP A 27 -3.33 -11.55 9.52
N LEU A 28 -2.99 -12.63 10.25
CA LEU A 28 -2.80 -12.64 11.72
C LEU A 28 -1.42 -12.13 12.17
N ASP A 29 -0.42 -12.12 11.29
CA ASP A 29 0.99 -11.85 11.64
C ASP A 29 1.63 -10.68 10.85
N ASP A 30 1.19 -10.50 9.60
CA ASP A 30 1.63 -9.41 8.72
C ASP A 30 0.43 -8.60 8.21
N THR A 31 0.48 -7.28 8.33
CA THR A 31 -0.52 -6.43 7.67
C THR A 31 -0.30 -6.50 6.16
N ARG A 32 -1.16 -7.22 5.43
CA ARG A 32 -1.17 -7.27 3.96
C ARG A 32 -2.22 -6.32 3.41
N VAL A 33 -1.87 -5.58 2.36
CA VAL A 33 -2.77 -4.62 1.72
C VAL A 33 -2.72 -4.76 0.21
N LEU A 34 -3.87 -4.98 -0.39
CA LEU A 34 -4.08 -5.01 -1.83
C LEU A 34 -4.43 -3.59 -2.32
N LEU A 35 -3.62 -3.06 -3.23
CA LEU A 35 -3.82 -1.77 -3.88
C LEU A 35 -4.38 -2.00 -5.27
N ALA A 36 -5.54 -1.42 -5.56
CA ALA A 36 -6.15 -1.43 -6.89
C ALA A 36 -5.95 -0.09 -7.59
N PHE A 37 -5.44 -0.15 -8.82
CA PHE A 37 -5.18 1.01 -9.68
C PHE A 37 -5.94 0.87 -10.98
N ASN A 38 -6.59 1.95 -11.43
CA ASN A 38 -7.18 1.98 -12.76
C ASN A 38 -6.07 2.05 -13.83
N SER A 39 -6.03 1.10 -14.76
CA SER A 39 -5.00 1.05 -15.82
C SER A 39 -5.04 2.26 -16.76
N LYS A 40 -6.20 2.94 -16.92
CA LYS A 40 -6.34 4.12 -17.78
C LYS A 40 -5.69 5.36 -17.16
N ASP A 41 -6.00 5.66 -15.89
CA ASP A 41 -5.39 6.78 -15.16
C ASP A 41 -3.90 6.55 -14.85
N ASN A 42 -3.48 5.29 -14.73
CA ASN A 42 -2.15 4.92 -14.26
C ASN A 42 -1.28 4.28 -15.35
N ARG A 43 -1.44 4.69 -16.62
CA ARG A 43 -0.72 4.13 -17.79
C ARG A 43 0.81 4.08 -17.65
N ARG A 44 1.42 4.98 -16.87
CA ARG A 44 2.87 5.06 -16.62
C ARG A 44 3.25 4.64 -15.20
N LEU A 45 2.37 3.94 -14.50
CA LEU A 45 2.62 3.48 -13.15
C LEU A 45 3.60 2.30 -13.19
N THR A 46 4.66 2.43 -12.40
CA THR A 46 5.67 1.41 -12.24
C THR A 46 5.77 1.02 -10.78
N ILE A 47 6.17 -0.22 -10.53
CA ILE A 47 6.43 -0.73 -9.18
C ILE A 47 7.42 0.17 -8.45
N ARG A 48 8.43 0.69 -9.15
CA ARG A 48 9.42 1.61 -8.58
C ARG A 48 8.79 2.90 -8.05
N LYS A 49 7.81 3.47 -8.75
CA LYS A 49 7.08 4.66 -8.30
C LYS A 49 6.29 4.38 -7.02
N ILE A 50 5.61 3.23 -6.96
CA ILE A 50 4.84 2.82 -5.78
C ILE A 50 5.77 2.55 -4.61
N LYS A 51 6.87 1.82 -4.84
CA LYS A 51 7.90 1.59 -3.83
C LYS A 51 8.41 2.90 -3.25
N ASN A 52 8.75 3.87 -4.09
CA ASN A 52 9.23 5.16 -3.62
C ASN A 52 8.15 5.93 -2.80
N ALA A 53 6.89 5.87 -3.23
CA ALA A 53 5.78 6.48 -2.50
C ALA A 53 5.58 5.83 -1.11
N LEU A 54 5.62 4.51 -1.05
CA LEU A 54 5.39 3.74 0.18
C LEU A 54 6.59 3.81 1.13
N THR A 55 7.83 3.70 0.63
CA THR A 55 9.05 3.83 1.45
C THR A 55 9.10 5.16 2.19
N ASN A 56 8.70 6.26 1.55
CA ASN A 56 8.63 7.59 2.18
C ASN A 56 7.57 7.71 3.28
N LEU A 57 6.60 6.80 3.32
CA LEU A 57 5.42 6.93 4.18
C LEU A 57 5.75 6.64 5.63
N ASN A 58 6.62 5.67 5.92
CA ASN A 58 6.81 5.21 7.28
C ASN A 58 8.20 4.63 7.60
N GLY A 59 9.18 4.74 6.70
CA GLY A 59 10.53 4.16 6.91
C GLY A 59 10.53 2.66 7.20
N GLY A 60 9.39 1.99 6.96
CA GLY A 60 9.16 0.59 7.25
C GLY A 60 9.61 -0.31 6.11
N ASP A 61 9.83 -1.57 6.43
CA ASP A 61 10.17 -2.60 5.45
C ASP A 61 8.89 -3.00 4.69
N PHE A 62 8.71 -2.40 3.50
CA PHE A 62 7.62 -2.74 2.59
C PHE A 62 8.09 -3.85 1.65
N LYS A 63 7.45 -5.01 1.72
CA LYS A 63 7.60 -6.05 0.71
C LYS A 63 6.61 -5.76 -0.41
N ILE A 64 7.13 -5.28 -1.52
CA ILE A 64 6.37 -4.99 -2.74
C ILE A 64 6.82 -5.98 -3.82
N PRO A 65 5.89 -6.72 -4.44
CA PRO A 65 6.20 -7.67 -5.50
C PRO A 65 6.73 -6.93 -6.73
N ARG A 66 7.46 -7.65 -7.57
CA ARG A 66 8.18 -7.08 -8.72
C ARG A 66 7.27 -6.77 -9.91
N GLU A 67 6.02 -7.23 -9.87
CA GLU A 67 5.07 -7.17 -10.97
C GLU A 67 3.66 -6.86 -10.45
N PHE A 68 2.85 -6.23 -11.29
CA PHE A 68 1.43 -6.02 -11.02
C PHE A 68 0.64 -7.27 -11.37
N GLN A 69 -0.27 -7.65 -10.48
CA GLN A 69 -1.28 -8.65 -10.79
C GLN A 69 -2.40 -7.98 -11.59
N ARG A 70 -2.59 -8.41 -12.84
CA ARG A 70 -3.64 -7.87 -13.70
C ARG A 70 -4.86 -8.81 -13.69
N LEU A 71 -5.68 -8.68 -12.66
CA LEU A 71 -6.91 -9.45 -12.51
C LEU A 71 -8.01 -9.03 -13.53
N SER A 72 -7.87 -7.86 -14.16
CA SER A 72 -8.80 -7.39 -15.19
C SER A 72 -8.15 -6.40 -16.14
N SER A 73 -8.69 -6.24 -17.35
CA SER A 73 -8.13 -5.34 -18.36
C SER A 73 -8.11 -3.87 -17.88
N ALA A 74 -9.05 -3.48 -17.02
CA ALA A 74 -9.20 -2.13 -16.49
C ALA A 74 -8.41 -1.84 -15.20
N PHE A 75 -7.92 -2.87 -14.50
CA PHE A 75 -7.36 -2.71 -13.16
C PHE A 75 -6.03 -3.45 -12.98
N LEU A 76 -5.05 -2.74 -12.43
CA LEU A 76 -3.79 -3.28 -11.94
C LEU A 76 -3.89 -3.44 -10.43
N HIS A 77 -3.52 -4.61 -9.93
CA HIS A 77 -3.53 -4.93 -8.52
C HIS A 77 -2.10 -5.11 -8.03
N LEU A 78 -1.85 -4.66 -6.81
CA LEU A 78 -0.56 -4.81 -6.16
C LEU A 78 -0.75 -5.19 -4.70
N GLU A 79 -0.31 -6.38 -4.34
CA GLU A 79 -0.29 -6.83 -2.96
C GLU A 79 0.96 -6.31 -2.29
N VAL A 80 0.81 -5.55 -1.21
CA VAL A 80 1.92 -5.02 -0.43
C VAL A 80 1.84 -5.58 0.97
N THR A 81 2.94 -6.18 1.42
CA THR A 81 3.07 -6.71 2.77
C THR A 81 3.87 -5.74 3.62
N PHE A 82 3.31 -5.38 4.77
CA PHE A 82 3.92 -4.53 5.78
C PHE A 82 4.56 -5.47 6.80
N GLY A 83 5.90 -5.52 6.83
CA GLY A 83 6.59 -6.32 7.84
C GLY A 83 6.24 -5.82 9.25
N SER A 84 6.12 -6.76 10.19
CA SER A 84 5.64 -6.61 11.58
C SER A 84 6.35 -5.54 12.44
N ARG A 85 7.35 -4.84 11.91
CA ARG A 85 8.02 -3.73 12.61
C ARG A 85 7.27 -2.38 12.53
N THR A 86 6.23 -2.27 11.70
CA THR A 86 5.45 -1.03 11.57
C THR A 86 4.24 -0.96 12.50
N GLU A 87 3.89 -2.05 13.16
CA GLU A 87 2.91 -2.08 14.25
C GLU A 87 3.68 -2.14 15.57
N LYS A 88 4.29 -1.01 15.98
CA LYS A 88 4.28 -0.77 17.43
C LYS A 88 2.81 -0.53 17.76
N PRO A 89 2.13 -1.41 18.51
CA PRO A 89 0.90 -0.97 19.16
C PRO A 89 1.28 0.28 19.93
N VAL A 90 0.55 1.37 19.68
CA VAL A 90 0.57 2.50 20.59
C VAL A 90 -0.10 1.93 21.84
N THR A 91 0.70 1.37 22.75
CA THR A 91 0.23 0.94 24.06
C THR A 91 -0.31 2.20 24.75
N PRO A 92 -1.61 2.30 25.05
CA PRO A 92 -2.08 3.31 25.97
C PRO A 92 -1.85 2.79 27.40
N GLY A 93 -1.08 3.52 28.20
CA GLY A 93 -0.89 3.30 29.64
C GLY A 93 0.27 2.34 29.94
N ALA A 94 1.36 2.71 30.62
CA ALA A 94 1.46 3.42 31.89
C ALA A 94 0.58 2.80 32.97
N MET A 95 1.13 1.77 33.65
CA MET A 95 1.13 1.62 35.10
C MET A 95 2.43 0.90 35.49
#